data_AF-A0A1C5F178-F1
#
_entry.id   AF-A0A1C5F178-F1
#
_cell.length_a   1.000
_cell.length_b   1.000
_cell.length_c   1.000
_cell.angle_alpha   90.00
_cell.angle_beta   90.00
_cell.angle_gamma   90.00
#
_symmetry.space_group_name_H-M   'P 1'
#
loop_
_entity.id
_entity.type
_entity.pdbx_description
1 polymer ?
#
loop_
_entity_poly.entity_id
_entity_poly.type
_entity_poly.pdbx_seq_one_letter_code
_entity_poly.pdbx_strand_id
1 'polypeptide(L)' 'MSIPRPCGPTSTRPGPEKGQDWPGEAIGRSRGGLTTKIHLACDGQGRPLAFTITAGNVNDCTQFEQVM' A
#
# COMPACT_ATOMS: atom_id res chain seq x y z
N MET A 1 -35.03 -23.49 -9.73
CA MET A 1 -33.80 -24.26 -9.43
C MET A 1 -32.59 -23.46 -9.92
N SER A 2 -31.75 -22.93 -9.04
CA SER A 2 -30.52 -22.20 -9.42
C SER A 2 -29.39 -23.19 -9.66
N ILE A 3 -28.76 -23.12 -10.83
CA ILE A 3 -27.55 -23.91 -11.12
C ILE A 3 -26.40 -23.25 -10.33
N PRO A 4 -25.68 -23.98 -9.47
CA PRO A 4 -24.56 -23.41 -8.74
C PRO A 4 -23.44 -23.03 -9.71
N ARG A 5 -22.82 -21.86 -9.51
CA ARG A 5 -21.66 -21.45 -10.31
C ARG A 5 -20.48 -22.36 -9.94
N PRO A 6 -19.74 -22.91 -10.92
CA PRO A 6 -18.54 -23.67 -10.61
C PRO A 6 -17.49 -22.73 -9.99
N CYS A 7 -16.90 -23.18 -8.88
CA CYS A 7 -15.66 -22.61 -8.35
C CYS A 7 -14.55 -22.92 -9.36
N GLY A 8 -14.17 -21.93 -10.17
CA GLY A 8 -13.02 -22.07 -11.05
C GLY A 8 -11.72 -22.12 -10.24
N PRO A 9 -10.69 -22.86 -10.69
CA PRO A 9 -9.40 -22.84 -10.03
C PRO A 9 -8.84 -21.41 -10.10
N THR A 10 -8.54 -20.83 -8.93
CA THR A 10 -7.76 -19.59 -8.87
C THR A 10 -6.39 -19.93 -9.42
N SER A 11 -6.00 -19.39 -10.58
CA SER A 11 -4.67 -19.65 -11.11
C SER A 11 -3.64 -19.05 -10.14
N THR A 12 -3.04 -19.88 -9.30
CA THR A 12 -1.82 -19.53 -8.57
C THR A 12 -0.66 -19.65 -9.54
N ARG A 13 -0.55 -18.66 -10.45
CA ARG A 13 0.70 -18.49 -11.20
C ARG A 13 1.81 -18.26 -10.15
N PRO A 14 2.94 -19.00 -10.21
CA PRO A 14 4.11 -18.66 -9.42
C PRO A 14 4.44 -17.19 -9.66
N GLY A 15 4.56 -16.43 -8.56
CA GLY A 15 4.91 -15.02 -8.64
C GLY A 15 6.29 -14.83 -9.27
N PRO A 16 6.57 -13.66 -9.87
CA PRO A 16 7.89 -13.36 -10.40
C PRO A 16 8.95 -13.53 -9.31
N GLU A 17 10.14 -13.98 -9.71
CA GLU A 17 11.33 -14.01 -8.88
C GLU A 17 11.50 -12.67 -8.15
N LYS A 18 11.83 -12.71 -6.85
CA LYS A 18 12.09 -11.50 -6.08
C LYS A 18 13.31 -10.80 -6.67
N GLY A 19 13.06 -9.90 -7.62
CA GLY A 19 13.98 -8.82 -7.97
C GLY A 19 14.34 -8.07 -6.70
N GLN A 20 15.51 -7.41 -6.73
CA GLN A 20 16.06 -6.61 -5.63
C GLN A 20 14.96 -5.97 -4.76
N ASP A 21 15.12 -6.06 -3.44
CA ASP A 21 14.24 -5.50 -2.40
C ASP A 21 14.29 -3.96 -2.45
N TRP A 22 13.84 -3.41 -3.57
CA TRP A 22 13.41 -2.02 -3.65
C TRP A 22 12.19 -1.93 -2.74
N PRO A 23 12.14 -0.95 -1.82
CA PRO A 23 10.95 -0.74 -1.00
C PRO A 23 9.76 -0.76 -1.97
N GLY A 24 8.88 -1.75 -1.78
CA GLY A 24 7.88 -2.08 -2.78
C GLY A 24 7.15 -0.82 -3.24
N GLU A 25 6.73 -0.80 -4.50
CA GLU A 25 5.96 0.31 -5.06
C GLU A 25 4.96 0.80 -4.01
N ALA A 26 4.94 2.11 -3.71
CA ALA A 26 4.19 2.70 -2.60
C ALA A 26 2.66 2.70 -2.86
N ILE A 27 2.16 1.60 -3.42
CA ILE A 27 0.83 1.32 -3.91
C ILE A 27 0.27 0.16 -3.11
N GLY A 28 -0.81 0.44 -2.37
CA GLY A 28 -1.55 -0.52 -1.56
C GLY A 28 -2.89 -0.89 -2.19
N ARG A 29 -3.50 -1.96 -1.69
CA ARG A 29 -4.85 -2.40 -2.08
C ARG A 29 -5.88 -1.88 -1.07
N SER A 30 -6.95 -1.29 -1.55
CA SER A 30 -8.14 -0.90 -0.77
C SER A 30 -9.42 -1.43 -1.44
N ARG A 31 -10.57 -1.31 -0.77
CA ARG A 31 -11.88 -1.67 -1.37
C ARG A 31 -12.20 -0.85 -2.62
N GLY A 32 -11.65 0.36 -2.75
CA GLY A 32 -11.85 1.27 -3.89
C GLY A 32 -10.82 1.11 -5.01
N GLY A 33 -9.86 0.18 -4.88
CA GLY A 33 -8.77 0.02 -5.85
C GLY A 33 -7.39 0.28 -5.25
N LEU A 34 -6.45 0.67 -6.10
CA LEU A 34 -5.06 0.95 -5.72
C LEU A 34 -4.93 2.33 -5.07
N THR A 35 -4.26 2.41 -3.92
CA THR A 35 -4.14 3.65 -3.13
C THR A 35 -2.72 3.85 -2.58
N THR A 36 -2.36 5.09 -2.32
CA THR A 36 -1.09 5.49 -1.69
C THR A 36 -1.38 6.42 -0.51
N LYS A 37 -0.41 6.60 0.39
CA LYS A 37 -0.49 7.54 1.52
C LYS A 37 0.75 8.42 1.56
N ILE A 38 0.58 9.66 2.01
CA ILE A 38 1.65 10.63 2.25
C ILE A 38 1.61 10.98 3.74
N HIS A 39 2.67 10.66 4.46
CA HIS A 39 2.85 11.02 5.87
C HIS A 39 3.83 12.18 5.93
N LEU A 40 3.52 13.22 6.70
CA LEU A 40 4.24 14.49 6.66
C LEU A 40 4.39 15.10 8.06
N ALA A 41 5.58 15.63 8.33
CA ALA A 41 5.85 16.51 9.46
C ALA A 41 5.78 17.95 8.96
N CYS A 42 5.10 18.81 9.71
CA CYS A 42 4.99 20.22 9.40
C CYS A 42 5.43 21.10 10.57
N ASP A 43 5.86 22.31 10.25
CA ASP A 43 6.02 23.37 11.25
C ASP A 43 4.65 23.95 11.70
N GLY A 44 4.68 24.91 12.63
CA GLY A 44 3.47 25.57 13.14
C GLY A 44 2.71 26.40 12.10
N GLN A 45 3.26 26.61 10.91
CA GLN A 45 2.63 27.30 9.78
C GLN A 45 2.11 26.32 8.72
N GLY A 46 2.24 25.01 8.95
CA GLY A 46 1.83 23.97 8.02
C GLY A 46 2.80 23.70 6.88
N ARG A 47 4.05 24.20 6.95
CA ARG A 47 5.07 23.96 5.92
C ARG A 47 5.68 22.57 6.13
N PRO A 48 5.74 21.71 5.10
CA PRO A 48 6.30 20.37 5.23
C PRO A 48 7.81 20.43 5.48
N LEU A 49 8.27 19.72 6.51
CA LEU A 49 9.68 19.57 6.89
C LEU A 49 10.24 18.24 6.39
N ALA A 50 9.42 17.19 6.42
CA ALA A 50 9.75 15.85 5.94
C ALA A 50 8.47 15.14 5.49
N PHE A 51 8.60 14.18 4.57
CA PHE A 51 7.51 13.31 4.17
C PHE A 51 7.99 11.94 3.75
N THR A 52 7.14 10.93 3.91
CA THR A 52 7.32 9.58 3.35
C THR A 52 6.06 9.14 2.63
N ILE A 53 6.23 8.37 1.56
CA ILE A 53 5.13 7.83 0.76
C ILE A 53 5.08 6.33 0.98
N THR A 54 3.90 5.81 1.32
CA THR A 54 3.68 4.39 1.55
C THR A 54 2.49 3.86 0.78
N ALA A 55 2.42 2.54 0.66
CA ALA A 55 1.22 1.87 0.20
C ALA A 55 0.00 2.27 1.05
N GLY A 56 -1.16 2.42 0.43
CA GLY A 56 -2.36 2.96 1.09
C GLY A 56 -2.98 2.05 2.16
N ASN A 57 -2.54 0.80 2.27
CA ASN A 57 -2.90 -0.13 3.33
C ASN A 57 -1.96 -0.07 4.55
N VAL A 58 -0.91 0.74 4.51
CA VAL A 58 0.02 0.96 5.63
C VAL A 58 -0.66 1.82 6.70
N ASN A 59 -0.45 1.46 7.96
CA ASN A 59 -1.01 2.18 9.11
C ASN A 59 -0.18 3.43 9.43
N ASP A 60 -0.84 4.56 9.66
CA ASP A 60 -0.21 5.87 9.82
C ASP A 60 0.71 5.93 11.05
N CYS A 61 0.33 5.26 12.15
CA CYS A 61 1.14 5.23 13.37
C CYS A 61 2.53 4.59 13.19
N THR A 62 2.72 3.77 12.17
CA THR A 62 4.03 3.13 11.88
C THR A 62 5.02 4.06 11.21
N GLN A 63 4.55 5.20 10.68
CA GLN A 63 5.37 6.12 9.89
C GLN A 63 5.84 7.32 10.70
N PHE A 64 5.51 7.40 11.99
CA PHE A 64 5.91 8.51 12.85
C PHE A 64 7.44 8.64 12.94
N GLU A 65 8.15 7.56 13.27
CA GLU A 65 9.62 7.55 13.36
C GLU A 65 10.30 7.86 12.01
N GLN A 66 9.65 7.54 10.90
CA GLN A 66 10.20 7.81 9.57
C GLN A 66 10.08 9.27 9.13
N VAL A 67 9.19 10.03 9.77
CA VAL A 67 8.85 11.41 9.39
C VAL A 67 9.35 12.45 10.40
N MET A 68 9.80 12.00 11.58
CA MET A 68 10.41 12.84 12.63
C MET A 68 11.93 12.69 12.63
#